data_AF-A0A9X3HZ80-F1
#
_entry.id   AF-A0A9X3HZ80-F1
#
_cell.length_a   1.000
_cell.length_b   1.000
_cell.length_c   1.000
_cell.angle_alpha   90.00
_cell.angle_beta   90.00
_cell.angle_gamma   90.00
#
_symmetry.space_group_name_H-M   'P 1'
#
loop_
_entity.id
_entity.type
_entity.pdbx_description
1 polymer ?
#
loop_
_entity_poly.entity_id
_entity_poly.type
_entity_poly.pdbx_seq_one_letter_code
_entity_poly.pdbx_strand_id
1 'polypeptide(L)'
;MSETSEVNELGQSSTSHKVEHREYRIATPGVLGGVEFNLTLSIHPKTGTVSGFGEVSHPSVHLDKPHFTKLNGDATPLCVMGESECNNLIVATGYPVMPGSWDPRFGPGPALLPNVELRLLVNSQYDGIVATYTYYTEDHTPVQMENIPVQTI
;
A
#
# COMPACT_ATOMS: atom_id res chain seq x y z
N MET A 1 27.44 47.41 15.84
CA MET A 1 27.63 47.14 14.41
C MET A 1 26.58 46.10 14.05
N SER A 2 25.66 46.49 13.17
CA SER A 2 24.54 45.69 12.69
C SER A 2 24.99 44.90 11.48
N GLU A 3 24.63 43.62 11.40
CA GLU A 3 24.57 42.84 10.16
C GLU A 3 23.25 42.03 10.24
N THR A 4 22.14 42.60 9.77
CA THR A 4 21.49 42.34 8.48
C THR A 4 21.13 40.88 8.21
N SER A 5 19.83 40.63 8.34
CA SER A 5 19.07 39.52 7.81
C SER A 5 19.31 39.34 6.30
N GLU A 6 19.57 38.11 5.87
CA GLU A 6 19.27 37.67 4.50
C GLU A 6 18.07 36.73 4.56
N VAL A 7 16.93 37.27 4.12
CA VAL A 7 15.73 36.51 3.77
C VAL A 7 16.03 35.91 2.40
N ASN A 8 16.26 34.60 2.33
CA ASN A 8 16.36 33.93 1.05
C ASN A 8 14.95 33.55 0.59
N GLU A 9 14.35 34.42 -0.22
CA GLU A 9 13.16 34.15 -1.00
C GLU A 9 13.49 33.10 -2.07
N LEU A 10 13.15 31.84 -1.81
CA LEU A 10 12.78 30.82 -2.80
C LEU A 10 12.39 29.57 -2.00
N GLY A 11 11.09 29.47 -1.71
CA GLY A 11 10.46 28.33 -1.03
C GLY A 11 10.49 27.06 -1.89
N GLN A 12 11.69 26.54 -2.15
CA GLN A 12 11.85 25.18 -2.66
C GLN A 12 11.74 24.25 -1.45
N SER A 13 10.51 23.75 -1.25
CA SER A 13 10.26 22.55 -0.45
C SER A 13 11.27 21.49 -0.89
N SER A 14 12.12 21.04 0.02
CA SER A 14 13.11 20.00 -0.24
C SER A 14 12.36 18.72 -0.60
N THR A 15 12.12 18.50 -1.90
CA THR A 15 11.45 17.29 -2.37
C THR A 15 12.35 16.12 -2.00
N SER A 16 11.89 15.33 -1.02
CA SER A 16 12.52 14.10 -0.55
C SER A 16 12.82 13.20 -1.76
N HIS A 17 14.11 13.03 -2.07
CA HIS A 17 14.59 12.06 -3.07
C HIS A 17 14.63 10.64 -2.49
N LYS A 18 14.08 10.47 -1.29
CA LYS A 18 14.15 9.25 -0.50
C LYS A 18 12.97 8.36 -0.88
N VAL A 19 13.22 7.05 -0.92
CA VAL A 19 12.16 6.07 -0.91
C VAL A 19 11.39 6.24 0.39
N GLU A 20 10.08 6.42 0.29
CA GLU A 20 9.21 6.54 1.44
C GLU A 20 8.76 5.14 1.84
N HIS A 21 9.09 4.74 3.06
CA HIS A 21 8.60 3.50 3.65
C HIS A 21 7.41 3.84 4.54
N ARG A 22 6.30 3.13 4.34
CA ARG A 22 5.05 3.32 5.10
C ARG A 22 4.42 1.99 5.45
N GLU A 23 3.92 1.91 6.67
CA GLU A 23 3.12 0.81 7.15
C GLU A 23 1.66 1.27 7.26
N TYR A 24 0.74 0.42 6.81
CA TYR A 24 -0.68 0.71 6.86
C TYR A 24 -1.44 -0.46 7.46
N ARG A 25 -2.46 -0.14 8.26
CA ARG A 25 -3.49 -1.08 8.67
C ARG A 25 -4.83 -0.65 8.11
N ILE A 26 -5.43 -1.54 7.32
CA ILE A 26 -6.75 -1.36 6.73
C ILE A 26 -7.71 -2.29 7.47
N ALA A 27 -8.58 -1.74 8.28
CA ALA A 27 -9.52 -2.51 9.09
C ALA A 27 -10.82 -1.75 9.26
N THR A 28 -11.94 -2.48 9.33
CA THR A 28 -13.24 -1.86 9.59
C THR A 28 -13.31 -1.43 11.06
N PRO A 29 -13.47 -0.14 11.38
CA PRO A 29 -13.48 0.32 12.77
C PRO A 29 -14.63 -0.31 13.56
N GLY A 30 -14.34 -0.75 14.79
CA GLY A 30 -15.37 -1.27 15.70
C GLY A 30 -15.91 -2.67 15.37
N VAL A 31 -15.42 -3.32 14.31
CA VAL A 31 -15.78 -4.70 13.99
C VAL A 31 -14.77 -5.65 14.63
N LEU A 32 -15.12 -6.19 15.80
CA LEU A 32 -14.31 -7.21 16.46
C LEU A 32 -14.25 -8.46 15.57
N GLY A 33 -13.03 -8.85 15.18
CA GLY A 33 -12.81 -10.02 14.33
C GLY A 33 -13.03 -9.82 12.84
N GLY A 34 -13.22 -8.57 12.40
CA GLY A 34 -13.31 -8.24 10.98
C GLY A 34 -11.99 -8.52 10.26
N VAL A 35 -12.06 -8.56 8.92
CA VAL A 35 -10.87 -8.68 8.07
C VAL A 35 -9.94 -7.50 8.32
N GLU A 36 -8.66 -7.81 8.52
CA GLU A 36 -7.59 -6.82 8.60
C GLU A 36 -6.61 -7.04 7.46
N PHE A 37 -6.19 -5.94 6.83
CA PHE A 37 -5.15 -5.97 5.81
C PHE A 37 -4.00 -5.05 6.23
N ASN A 38 -2.89 -5.67 6.64
CA ASN A 38 -1.66 -5.00 7.02
C ASN A 38 -0.73 -4.90 5.81
N LEU A 39 -0.14 -3.73 5.60
CA LEU A 39 0.69 -3.41 4.44
C LEU A 39 2.01 -2.80 4.87
N THR A 40 3.09 -3.17 4.18
CA THR A 40 4.37 -2.47 4.24
C THR A 40 4.76 -2.09 2.81
N LEU A 41 4.71 -0.80 2.49
CA LEU A 41 4.97 -0.27 1.15
C LEU A 41 6.25 0.56 1.12
N SER A 42 6.98 0.40 0.02
CA SER A 42 8.10 1.27 -0.39
C SER A 42 7.65 2.03 -1.63
N ILE A 43 7.58 3.34 -1.49
CA ILE A 43 7.03 4.24 -2.49
C ILE A 43 8.17 5.07 -3.05
N HIS A 44 8.30 5.11 -4.37
CA HIS A 44 9.32 5.87 -5.07
C HIS A 44 8.68 7.10 -5.73
N PRO A 45 8.71 8.29 -5.10
CA PRO A 45 7.94 9.44 -5.58
C PRO A 45 8.34 9.91 -6.98
N LYS A 46 9.58 9.65 -7.41
CA LYS A 46 10.09 10.06 -8.73
C LYS A 46 9.58 9.19 -9.86
N THR A 47 9.57 7.88 -9.66
CA THR A 47 9.15 6.92 -10.68
C THR A 47 7.66 6.62 -10.58
N GLY A 48 7.02 7.01 -9.47
CA GLY A 48 5.66 6.60 -9.14
C GLY A 48 5.58 5.12 -8.76
N THR A 49 6.67 4.37 -8.70
CA THR A 49 6.60 2.91 -8.48
C THR A 49 6.41 2.58 -7.01
N VAL A 50 5.52 1.63 -6.73
CA VAL A 50 5.23 1.10 -5.40
C VAL A 50 5.54 -0.38 -5.37
N SER A 51 6.23 -0.81 -4.32
CA SER A 51 6.48 -2.22 -4.06
C SER A 51 6.37 -2.50 -2.59
N GLY A 52 5.94 -3.71 -2.21
CA GLY A 52 5.80 -4.02 -0.80
C GLY A 52 5.26 -5.41 -0.54
N PHE A 53 4.78 -5.59 0.67
CA PHE A 53 4.15 -6.81 1.13
C PHE A 53 2.86 -6.48 1.84
N GLY A 54 1.97 -7.46 1.90
CA GLY A 54 0.74 -7.36 2.65
C GLY A 54 0.30 -8.69 3.22
N GLU A 55 -0.51 -8.61 4.27
CA GLU A 55 -1.10 -9.74 4.96
C GLU A 55 -2.58 -9.45 5.22
N VAL A 56 -3.46 -10.23 4.59
CA VAL A 56 -4.89 -10.24 4.90
C VAL A 56 -5.14 -11.32 5.95
N SER A 57 -5.73 -10.96 7.09
CA SER A 57 -6.00 -11.89 8.19
C SER A 57 -7.40 -11.71 8.78
N HIS A 58 -7.91 -12.77 9.41
CA HIS A 58 -9.18 -12.79 10.14
C HIS A 58 -8.92 -13.09 11.63
N PRO A 59 -8.70 -12.07 12.47
CA PRO A 59 -8.26 -12.27 13.86
C PRO A 59 -9.18 -13.16 14.70
N SER A 60 -10.49 -13.20 14.39
CA SER A 60 -11.47 -14.01 15.13
C SER A 60 -11.74 -15.39 14.54
N VAL A 61 -11.22 -15.71 13.35
CA VAL A 61 -11.41 -17.02 12.72
C VAL A 61 -10.10 -17.80 12.86
N HIS A 62 -9.96 -18.51 13.98
CA HIS A 62 -8.73 -19.23 14.35
C HIS A 62 -8.30 -20.33 13.33
N LEU A 63 -9.17 -20.65 12.37
CA LEU A 63 -8.94 -21.64 11.31
C LEU A 63 -8.49 -21.03 9.99
N ASP A 64 -8.64 -19.72 9.80
CA ASP A 64 -8.31 -19.08 8.53
C ASP A 64 -6.85 -18.64 8.53
N LYS A 65 -6.10 -19.11 7.54
CA LYS A 65 -4.67 -18.77 7.43
C LYS A 65 -4.53 -17.36 6.88
N PRO A 66 -3.54 -16.57 7.35
CA PRO A 66 -3.27 -15.29 6.74
C PRO A 66 -2.89 -15.44 5.26
N HIS A 67 -3.43 -14.57 4.41
CA HIS A 67 -3.09 -14.49 3.01
C HIS A 67 -1.94 -13.50 2.83
N PHE A 68 -0.75 -14.02 2.60
CA PHE A 68 0.43 -13.21 2.30
C PHE A 68 0.51 -12.86 0.82
N THR A 69 0.87 -11.61 0.54
CA THR A 69 1.01 -11.11 -0.81
C THR A 69 2.24 -10.22 -0.96
N LYS A 70 2.90 -10.30 -2.12
CA LYS A 70 3.90 -9.35 -2.57
C LYS A 70 3.22 -8.39 -3.54
N LEU A 71 3.23 -7.10 -3.20
CA LEU A 71 2.56 -6.04 -3.94
C LEU A 71 3.55 -5.34 -4.88
N ASN A 72 3.12 -5.09 -6.11
CA ASN A 72 3.78 -4.19 -7.03
C ASN A 72 2.73 -3.33 -7.73
N GLY A 73 3.04 -2.07 -7.96
CA GLY A 73 2.08 -1.14 -8.53
C GLY A 73 2.66 0.25 -8.71
N ASP A 74 1.76 1.22 -8.83
CA ASP A 74 2.09 2.60 -9.14
C ASP A 74 1.28 3.56 -8.25
N ALA A 75 1.87 4.71 -7.95
CA ALA A 75 1.31 5.84 -7.25
C ALA A 75 1.10 6.97 -8.26
N THR A 76 -0.15 7.39 -8.42
CA THR A 76 -0.53 8.48 -9.32
C THR A 76 -0.99 9.68 -8.50
N PRO A 77 -0.42 10.89 -8.69
CA PRO A 77 -0.88 12.08 -8.00
C PRO A 77 -2.26 12.50 -8.51
N LEU A 78 -3.14 12.81 -7.56
CA LEU A 78 -4.48 13.36 -7.75
C LEU A 78 -4.49 14.78 -7.19
N CYS A 79 -4.14 15.75 -8.05
CA CYS A 79 -4.20 17.18 -7.71
C CYS A 79 -5.50 17.77 -8.25
N VAL A 80 -6.38 18.22 -7.36
CA VAL A 80 -7.57 18.98 -7.75
C VAL A 80 -7.21 20.45 -7.84
N MET A 81 -7.55 21.10 -8.96
CA MET A 81 -7.24 22.51 -9.17
C MET A 81 -7.99 23.37 -8.12
N GLY A 82 -7.24 24.11 -7.31
CA GLY A 82 -7.78 24.97 -6.24
C GLY A 82 -7.58 24.40 -4.83
N GLU A 83 -7.14 23.15 -4.69
CA GLU A 83 -6.69 22.61 -3.40
C GLU A 83 -5.19 22.83 -3.20
N SER A 84 -4.79 23.10 -1.95
CA SER A 84 -3.39 23.32 -1.59
C SER A 84 -2.59 22.02 -1.46
N GLU A 85 -3.27 20.88 -1.35
CA GLU A 85 -2.65 19.57 -1.12
C GLU A 85 -3.11 18.58 -2.19
N CYS A 86 -2.18 17.79 -2.73
CA CYS A 86 -2.50 16.70 -3.65
C CYS A 86 -2.57 15.38 -2.89
N ASN A 87 -3.58 14.59 -3.19
CA ASN A 87 -3.63 13.20 -2.76
C ASN A 87 -2.86 12.33 -3.76
N ASN A 88 -2.52 11.11 -3.38
CA ASN A 88 -1.97 10.10 -4.29
C ASN A 88 -2.85 8.86 -4.26
N LEU A 89 -3.12 8.30 -5.44
CA LEU A 89 -3.77 7.00 -5.58
C LEU A 89 -2.71 5.95 -5.87
N ILE A 90 -2.55 5.03 -4.93
CA ILE A 90 -1.73 3.83 -5.10
C ILE A 90 -2.62 2.72 -5.66
N VAL A 91 -2.25 2.19 -6.81
CA VAL A 91 -2.87 1.01 -7.41
C VAL A 91 -1.83 -0.09 -7.46
N ALA A 92 -2.08 -1.21 -6.78
CA ALA A 92 -1.14 -2.32 -6.72
C ALA A 92 -1.82 -3.67 -6.93
N THR A 93 -1.09 -4.57 -7.56
CA THR A 93 -1.47 -5.97 -7.72
C THR A 93 -0.56 -6.83 -6.87
N GLY A 94 -1.16 -7.71 -6.09
CA GLY A 94 -0.53 -8.63 -5.19
C GLY A 94 -0.43 -10.02 -5.78
N TYR A 95 0.70 -10.68 -5.56
CA TYR A 95 0.93 -12.07 -5.93
C TYR A 95 1.30 -12.88 -4.68
N PRO A 96 0.92 -14.17 -4.60
CA PRO A 96 1.33 -15.04 -3.50
C PRO A 96 2.84 -15.02 -3.33
N VAL A 97 3.30 -15.01 -2.08
CA VAL A 97 4.72 -15.19 -1.79
C VAL A 97 5.09 -16.62 -2.19
N MET A 98 6.03 -16.76 -3.12
CA MET A 98 6.42 -18.06 -3.64
C MET A 98 6.94 -18.91 -2.47
N PRO A 99 6.43 -20.14 -2.25
CA PRO A 99 6.96 -21.00 -1.22
C PRO A 99 8.44 -21.26 -1.54
N GLY A 100 9.31 -21.04 -0.55
CA GLY A 100 10.77 -21.17 -0.72
C GLY A 100 11.28 -22.57 -1.09
N SER A 101 10.36 -23.53 -1.28
CA SER A 101 10.62 -24.91 -1.69
C SER A 101 10.59 -25.12 -3.20
N TRP A 102 10.29 -24.11 -4.03
CA TRP A 102 10.37 -24.29 -5.47
C TRP A 102 11.83 -24.41 -5.94
N ASP A 103 12.25 -25.65 -6.24
CA ASP A 103 13.56 -25.93 -6.80
C ASP A 103 13.49 -25.93 -8.34
N PRO A 104 14.23 -25.03 -9.02
CA PRO A 104 14.22 -24.89 -10.49
C PRO A 104 14.60 -26.17 -11.25
N ARG A 105 15.25 -27.15 -10.59
CA ARG A 105 15.58 -28.44 -11.20
C ARG A 105 14.34 -29.29 -11.51
N PHE A 106 13.19 -28.98 -10.90
CA PHE A 106 11.93 -29.72 -11.13
C PHE A 106 11.10 -29.16 -12.31
N GLY A 107 11.62 -28.20 -13.08
CA GLY A 107 11.00 -27.70 -14.29
C GLY A 107 10.58 -26.23 -14.20
N PRO A 108 9.68 -25.76 -15.09
CA PRO A 108 9.18 -24.38 -15.05
C PRO A 108 8.35 -24.13 -13.79
N GLY A 109 8.57 -22.98 -13.16
CA GLY A 109 7.88 -22.52 -11.95
C GLY A 109 6.36 -22.55 -12.02
N PRO A 110 5.66 -22.64 -10.87
CA PRO A 110 4.23 -22.47 -10.85
C PRO A 110 3.89 -21.06 -11.36
N ALA A 111 2.89 -20.96 -12.22
CA ALA A 111 2.35 -19.66 -12.60
C ALA A 111 1.63 -19.06 -11.38
N LEU A 112 2.19 -17.99 -10.82
CA LEU A 112 1.57 -17.26 -9.72
C LEU A 112 0.50 -16.32 -10.28
N LEU A 113 -0.76 -16.63 -10.00
CA LEU A 113 -1.87 -15.73 -10.29
C LEU A 113 -1.94 -14.63 -9.22
N PRO A 114 -2.44 -13.43 -9.55
CA PRO A 114 -2.72 -12.40 -8.56
C PRO A 114 -3.65 -12.93 -7.46
N ASN A 115 -3.35 -12.57 -6.21
CA ASN A 115 -4.19 -12.89 -5.05
C ASN A 115 -4.74 -11.66 -4.34
N VAL A 116 -4.28 -10.46 -4.71
CA VAL A 116 -4.81 -9.19 -4.20
C VAL A 116 -4.84 -8.14 -5.30
N GLU A 117 -5.87 -7.31 -5.30
CA GLU A 117 -5.93 -6.03 -6.01
C GLU A 117 -6.16 -4.92 -5.00
N LEU A 118 -5.31 -3.90 -4.98
CA LEU A 118 -5.35 -2.81 -4.00
C LEU A 118 -5.49 -1.46 -4.70
N ARG A 119 -6.39 -0.64 -4.18
CA ARG A 119 -6.50 0.79 -4.45
C ARG A 119 -6.46 1.52 -3.12
N LEU A 120 -5.40 2.27 -2.87
CA LEU A 120 -5.17 2.98 -1.62
C LEU A 120 -5.05 4.48 -1.91
N LEU A 121 -5.94 5.27 -1.33
CA LEU A 121 -5.85 6.72 -1.35
C LEU A 121 -5.03 7.20 -0.15
N VAL A 122 -4.02 8.00 -0.42
CA VAL A 122 -3.14 8.61 0.59
C VAL A 122 -3.03 10.12 0.38
N ASN A 123 -2.69 10.86 1.44
CA ASN A 123 -2.43 12.29 1.36
C ASN A 123 -1.03 12.59 0.77
N SER A 124 -0.64 13.87 0.76
CA SER A 124 0.67 14.30 0.23
C SER A 124 1.88 13.78 1.04
N GLN A 125 1.66 13.39 2.30
CA GLN A 125 2.62 12.81 3.23
C GLN A 125 2.64 11.28 3.18
N TYR A 126 1.85 10.69 2.29
CA TYR A 126 1.60 9.25 2.16
C TYR A 126 0.91 8.63 3.39
N ASP A 127 0.15 9.41 4.16
CA ASP A 127 -0.71 8.86 5.19
C ASP A 127 -1.98 8.27 4.56
N GLY A 128 -2.39 7.11 5.06
CA GLY A 128 -3.55 6.40 4.58
C GLY A 128 -4.85 7.16 4.88
N ILE A 129 -5.72 7.24 3.88
CA ILE A 129 -7.06 7.81 4.02
C ILE A 129 -8.09 6.68 3.97
N VAL A 130 -8.16 6.02 2.81
CA VAL A 130 -9.15 4.98 2.52
C VAL A 130 -8.60 3.99 1.50
N ALA A 131 -8.98 2.72 1.63
CA ALA A 131 -8.62 1.68 0.71
C ALA A 131 -9.84 0.92 0.19
N THR A 132 -9.73 0.47 -1.05
CA THR A 132 -10.56 -0.57 -1.64
C THR A 132 -9.64 -1.69 -2.09
N TYR A 133 -9.94 -2.91 -1.71
CA TYR A 133 -9.14 -4.06 -2.12
C TYR A 133 -9.99 -5.30 -2.35
N THR A 134 -9.52 -6.15 -3.24
CA THR A 134 -10.07 -7.48 -3.47
C THR A 134 -9.00 -8.48 -3.10
N TYR A 135 -9.33 -9.49 -2.31
CA TYR A 135 -8.47 -10.65 -2.08
C TYR A 135 -9.22 -11.92 -2.47
N TYR A 136 -8.48 -12.97 -2.80
CA TYR A 136 -9.06 -14.24 -3.22
C TYR A 136 -8.93 -15.26 -2.10
N THR A 137 -10.03 -15.93 -1.75
CA THR A 137 -10.04 -17.05 -0.80
C THR A 137 -9.31 -18.28 -1.36
N GLU A 138 -9.11 -19.32 -0.55
CA GLU A 138 -8.52 -20.59 -1.01
C GLU A 138 -9.30 -21.20 -2.19
N ASP A 139 -10.62 -21.01 -2.23
CA ASP A 139 -11.49 -21.45 -3.32
C ASP A 139 -11.48 -20.52 -4.55
N HIS A 140 -10.53 -19.58 -4.62
CA HIS A 140 -10.44 -18.54 -5.65
C HIS A 140 -11.69 -17.65 -5.77
N THR A 141 -12.47 -17.54 -4.69
CA THR A 141 -13.62 -16.63 -4.66
C THR A 141 -13.13 -15.23 -4.31
N PRO A 142 -13.41 -14.21 -5.13
CA PRO A 142 -13.03 -12.83 -4.81
C PRO A 142 -13.89 -12.29 -3.67
N VAL A 143 -13.24 -11.71 -2.67
CA VAL A 143 -13.88 -10.94 -1.59
C VAL A 143 -13.44 -9.50 -1.74
N GLN A 144 -14.40 -8.63 -2.00
CA GLN A 144 -14.17 -7.21 -2.22
C GLN A 144 -14.48 -6.42 -0.94
N MET A 145 -13.57 -5.54 -0.57
CA MET A 145 -13.63 -4.65 0.58
C MET A 145 -13.56 -3.23 0.07
N GLU A 146 -14.61 -2.44 0.27
CA GLU A 146 -14.73 -1.09 -0.28
C GLU A 146 -14.72 -0.02 0.80
N ASN A 147 -14.07 1.11 0.50
CA ASN A 147 -14.05 2.30 1.35
C ASN A 147 -13.66 2.04 2.81
N ILE A 148 -12.68 1.15 3.03
CA ILE A 148 -12.21 0.81 4.37
C ILE A 148 -11.21 1.87 4.84
N PRO A 149 -11.39 2.45 6.04
CA PRO A 149 -10.44 3.40 6.60
C PRO A 149 -9.04 2.81 6.75
N VAL A 150 -8.03 3.65 6.53
CA VAL A 150 -6.62 3.27 6.64
C VAL A 150 -5.99 4.01 7.81
N GLN A 151 -5.20 3.30 8.61
CA GLN A 151 -4.36 3.86 9.65
C GLN A 151 -2.89 3.73 9.22
N THR A 152 -2.16 4.83 9.14
CA THR A 152 -0.70 4.80 9.04
C THR A 152 -0.11 4.48 10.41
N ILE A 153 0.85 3.55 10.47
CA ILE A 153 1.51 3.10 11.71
C ILE A 153 2.94 3.64 11.77
#